data_AF-A0A0N1F873-F1
#
_entry.id   AF-A0A0N1F873-F1
#
_cell.length_a   1.000
_cell.length_b   1.000
_cell.length_c   1.000
_cell.angle_alpha   90.00
_cell.angle_beta   90.00
_cell.angle_gamma   90.00
#
_symmetry.space_group_name_H-M   'P 1'
#
loop_
_entity.id
_entity.type
_entity.pdbx_description
1 polymer ?
#
loop_
_entity_poly.entity_id
_entity_poly.type
_entity_poly.pdbx_seq_one_letter_code
_entity_poly.pdbx_strand_id
1 'polypeptide(L)'
;MKTLLSFNTLITPQFMKIFYYIGVVVCVLSGLGTFVGILGVFINSAQMLGHSTTLAALGGLIVGGIGALIITVLSIIMTRIGCETVLVVFMIRDELAWQRENTQKRA
;
A
#
# COMPACT_ATOMS: atom_id res chain seq x y z
N MET A 1 -16.18 4.36 13.79
CA MET A 1 -15.29 4.10 12.64
C MET A 1 -15.79 4.75 11.32
N LYS A 2 -16.33 5.99 11.36
CA LYS A 2 -16.74 6.73 10.14
C LYS A 2 -15.91 7.98 9.85
N THR A 3 -15.03 8.38 10.78
CA THR A 3 -14.18 9.58 10.69
C THR A 3 -12.94 9.40 9.82
N LEU A 4 -12.54 8.16 9.50
CA LEU A 4 -11.36 7.90 8.65
C LEU A 4 -11.67 7.92 7.14
N LEU A 5 -12.94 8.13 6.76
CA LEU A 5 -13.42 8.08 5.37
C LEU A 5 -14.13 9.36 4.90
N SER A 6 -14.20 10.41 5.74
CA SER A 6 -14.91 11.65 5.41
C SER A 6 -13.94 12.80 5.13
N PHE A 7 -13.33 12.78 3.95
CA PHE A 7 -12.77 14.00 3.37
C PHE A 7 -13.85 14.65 2.47
N ASN A 8 -14.50 15.67 3.02
CA ASN A 8 -15.26 16.71 2.33
C ASN A 8 -14.40 17.96 2.46
N THR A 9 -13.73 18.42 1.41
CA THR A 9 -14.16 19.53 0.55
C THR A 9 -12.93 19.89 -0.29
N LEU A 10 -13.13 20.39 -1.52
CA LEU A 10 -12.20 20.55 -2.66
C LEU A 10 -12.25 19.36 -3.63
N ILE A 11 -11.79 19.55 -4.86
CA ILE A 11 -11.78 18.50 -5.90
C ILE A 11 -10.79 17.36 -5.56
N THR A 12 -9.75 17.66 -4.77
CA THR A 12 -8.69 16.77 -4.29
C THR A 12 -9.17 15.51 -3.50
N PRO A 13 -10.14 15.57 -2.57
CA PRO A 13 -10.62 14.40 -1.82
C PRO A 13 -11.34 13.32 -2.63
N GLN A 14 -11.96 13.63 -3.77
CA GLN A 14 -12.62 12.61 -4.61
C GLN A 14 -11.57 11.81 -5.40
N PHE A 15 -10.59 12.49 -6.00
CA PHE A 15 -9.48 11.85 -6.73
C PHE A 15 -8.58 11.00 -5.82
N MET A 16 -8.29 11.47 -4.61
CA MET A 16 -7.44 10.72 -3.67
C MET A 16 -8.08 9.42 -3.18
N LYS A 17 -9.42 9.37 -3.06
CA LYS A 17 -10.13 8.11 -2.71
C LYS A 17 -9.93 7.03 -3.77
N ILE A 18 -9.98 7.40 -5.06
CA ILE A 18 -9.77 6.46 -6.16
C ILE A 18 -8.34 5.89 -6.11
N PHE A 19 -7.35 6.76 -5.96
CA PHE A 19 -5.94 6.33 -5.83
C PHE A 19 -5.71 5.42 -4.63
N TYR A 20 -6.32 5.75 -3.48
CA TYR A 20 -6.26 4.91 -2.30
C TYR A 20 -6.84 3.51 -2.55
N TYR A 21 -8.03 3.41 -3.15
CA TYR A 21 -8.64 2.11 -3.46
C TYR A 21 -7.81 1.29 -4.44
N ILE A 22 -7.24 1.92 -5.47
CA ILE A 22 -6.30 1.25 -6.40
C ILE A 22 -5.09 0.73 -5.62
N GLY A 23 -4.52 1.56 -4.74
CA GLY A 23 -3.42 1.17 -3.86
C GLY A 23 -3.76 -0.04 -2.99
N VAL A 24 -4.94 -0.06 -2.36
CA VAL A 24 -5.39 -1.20 -1.55
C VAL A 24 -5.52 -2.48 -2.38
N VAL A 25 -6.04 -2.41 -3.61
CA VAL A 25 -6.11 -3.58 -4.51
C VAL A 25 -4.71 -4.11 -4.79
N VAL A 26 -3.74 -3.22 -5.06
CA VAL A 26 -2.33 -3.60 -5.25
C VAL A 26 -1.74 -4.22 -3.98
N CYS A 27 -2.08 -3.74 -2.78
CA CYS A 27 -1.65 -4.33 -1.51
C CYS A 27 -2.17 -5.77 -1.32
N VAL A 28 -3.42 -6.04 -1.70
CA VAL A 28 -3.98 -7.39 -1.63
C VAL A 28 -3.29 -8.32 -2.63
N LEU A 29 -3.06 -7.84 -3.85
CA LEU A 29 -2.35 -8.60 -4.88
C LEU A 29 -0.90 -8.88 -4.50
N SER A 30 -0.20 -7.93 -3.88
CA SER A 30 1.18 -8.12 -3.42
C SER A 30 1.25 -9.11 -2.25
N GLY A 31 0.29 -9.09 -1.34
CA GLY A 31 0.13 -10.10 -0.30
C GLY A 31 -0.01 -11.51 -0.88
N LEU A 32 -0.92 -11.68 -1.85
CA LEU A 32 -1.13 -12.96 -2.54
C LEU A 32 0.12 -13.40 -3.33
N GLY A 33 0.77 -12.47 -4.03
CA GLY A 33 2.02 -12.74 -4.75
C GLY A 33 3.14 -13.19 -3.81
N THR A 34 3.21 -12.61 -2.61
CA THR A 34 4.18 -13.02 -1.59
C THR A 34 3.88 -14.42 -1.05
N PHE A 35 2.60 -14.74 -0.81
CA PHE A 35 2.18 -16.09 -0.39
C PHE A 35 2.63 -17.15 -1.40
N VAL A 36 2.27 -16.96 -2.68
CA VAL A 36 2.60 -17.89 -3.76
C VAL A 36 4.12 -17.95 -3.98
N GLY A 37 4.81 -16.81 -3.88
CA GLY A 37 6.26 -16.72 -4.00
C GLY A 37 6.98 -17.52 -2.91
N ILE A 38 6.62 -17.35 -1.64
CA ILE A 38 7.22 -18.07 -0.52
C ILE A 38 6.93 -19.57 -0.62
N LEU A 39 5.68 -19.95 -0.94
CA LEU A 39 5.32 -21.35 -1.14
C LEU A 39 6.16 -21.99 -2.27
N GLY A 40 6.31 -21.28 -3.38
CA GLY A 40 7.15 -21.70 -4.50
C GLY A 40 8.61 -21.88 -4.10
N VAL A 41 9.19 -20.94 -3.34
CA VAL A 41 10.58 -21.02 -2.86
C VAL A 41 10.80 -22.25 -1.99
N PHE A 42 9.89 -22.56 -1.06
CA PHE A 42 10.01 -23.71 -0.18
C PHE A 42 9.93 -25.05 -0.95
N ILE A 43 8.99 -25.18 -1.89
CA ILE A 43 8.85 -26.40 -2.69
C ILE A 43 10.06 -26.61 -3.61
N ASN A 44 10.48 -25.56 -4.33
CA ASN A 44 11.60 -25.66 -5.27
C ASN A 44 12.92 -25.94 -4.54
N SER A 45 13.17 -25.28 -3.40
CA SER A 45 14.37 -25.53 -2.60
C SER A 45 14.43 -26.98 -2.08
N ALA A 46 13.31 -27.53 -1.61
CA ALA A 46 13.27 -28.93 -1.17
C ALA A 46 13.50 -29.92 -2.31
N GLN A 47 12.96 -29.66 -3.50
CA GLN A 47 13.20 -30.49 -4.67
C GLN A 47 14.66 -30.46 -5.13
N MET A 48 15.32 -29.30 -5.09
CA MET A 48 16.73 -29.15 -5.44
C MET A 48 17.67 -29.86 -4.46
N LEU A 49 17.29 -29.93 -3.17
CA LEU A 49 18.08 -30.59 -2.13
C LEU A 49 17.77 -32.09 -2.01
N GLY A 50 16.79 -32.62 -2.76
CA GLY A 50 16.38 -34.03 -2.67
C GLY A 50 15.56 -34.37 -1.42
N HIS A 51 15.01 -33.37 -0.73
CA HIS A 51 14.16 -33.54 0.45
C HIS A 51 12.68 -33.72 0.09
N SER A 52 11.87 -34.10 1.08
CA SER A 52 10.43 -34.27 0.89
C SER A 52 9.73 -32.94 0.59
N THR A 53 9.15 -32.84 -0.59
CA THR A 53 8.40 -31.67 -1.06
C THR A 53 7.12 -31.43 -0.26
N THR A 54 6.52 -32.49 0.30
CA THR A 54 5.34 -32.41 1.17
C THR A 54 5.61 -31.69 2.48
N LEU A 55 6.75 -31.97 3.13
CA LEU A 55 7.11 -31.30 4.39
C LEU A 55 7.45 -29.82 4.13
N ALA A 56 8.12 -29.55 3.02
CA ALA A 56 8.44 -28.19 2.60
C ALA A 56 7.19 -27.38 2.23
N ALA A 57 6.19 -28.00 1.58
CA ALA A 57 4.92 -27.36 1.29
C ALA A 57 4.16 -26.97 2.57
N LEU A 58 4.17 -27.83 3.61
CA LEU A 58 3.57 -27.50 4.91
C LEU A 58 4.28 -26.33 5.59
N GLY A 59 5.62 -26.33 5.59
CA GLY A 59 6.40 -25.20 6.11
C GLY A 59 6.15 -23.91 5.32
N GLY A 60 6.12 -23.99 3.99
CA GLY A 60 5.85 -22.87 3.09
C GLY A 60 4.45 -22.31 3.25
N LEU A 61 3.45 -23.12 3.60
CA LEU A 61 2.08 -22.66 3.83
C LEU A 61 1.97 -21.83 5.12
N ILE A 62 2.63 -22.27 6.20
CA ILE A 62 2.66 -21.53 7.47
C ILE A 62 3.46 -20.24 7.32
N VAL A 63 4.70 -20.33 6.82
CA VAL A 63 5.59 -19.17 6.66
C VAL A 63 5.02 -18.21 5.61
N GLY A 64 4.52 -18.72 4.49
CA GLY A 64 3.88 -17.94 3.44
C GLY A 64 2.61 -17.25 3.93
N GLY A 65 1.78 -17.93 4.71
CA GLY A 65 0.55 -17.34 5.26
C GLY A 65 0.83 -16.19 6.22
N ILE A 66 1.76 -16.38 7.16
CA ILE A 66 2.18 -15.33 8.10
C ILE A 66 2.85 -14.18 7.34
N GLY A 67 3.77 -14.49 6.41
CA GLY A 67 4.48 -13.50 5.61
C GLY A 67 3.53 -12.66 4.76
N ALA A 68 2.55 -13.28 4.11
CA ALA A 68 1.54 -12.59 3.32
C ALA A 68 0.67 -11.64 4.17
N LEU A 69 0.26 -12.07 5.37
CA LEU A 69 -0.52 -11.23 6.29
C LEU A 69 0.29 -10.00 6.69
N ILE A 70 1.54 -10.19 7.13
CA ILE A 70 2.44 -9.10 7.53
C ILE A 70 2.63 -8.11 6.38
N ILE A 71 2.96 -8.61 5.18
CA ILE A 71 3.19 -7.77 4.00
C ILE A 71 1.92 -7.00 3.60
N THR A 72 0.75 -7.63 3.66
CA THR A 72 -0.52 -6.98 3.33
C THR A 72 -0.83 -5.84 4.31
N VAL A 73 -0.65 -6.07 5.61
CA VAL A 73 -0.89 -5.04 6.64
C VAL A 73 0.10 -3.88 6.49
N LEU A 74 1.40 -4.17 6.34
CA LEU A 74 2.42 -3.15 6.17
C LEU A 74 2.20 -2.33 4.89
N SER A 75 1.85 -2.97 3.79
CA SER A 75 1.61 -2.28 2.52
C SER A 75 0.39 -1.37 2.59
N ILE A 76 -0.71 -1.77 3.24
CA ILE A 76 -1.87 -0.89 3.46
C ILE A 76 -1.49 0.36 4.27
N ILE A 77 -0.69 0.19 5.32
CA ILE A 77 -0.21 1.32 6.14
C ILE A 77 0.64 2.26 5.28
N MET A 78 1.55 1.73 4.47
CA MET A 78 2.39 2.52 3.58
C MET A 78 1.58 3.27 2.52
N THR A 79 0.57 2.64 1.92
CA THR A 79 -0.34 3.30 0.97
C THR A 79 -1.06 4.47 1.63
N ARG A 80 -1.52 4.32 2.87
CA ARG A 80 -2.15 5.42 3.61
C ARG A 80 -1.21 6.59 3.84
N ILE A 81 0.01 6.31 4.33
CA ILE A 81 1.04 7.34 4.57
C ILE A 81 1.38 8.07 3.25
N GLY A 82 1.50 7.32 2.15
CA GLY A 82 1.74 7.88 0.82
C GLY A 82 0.62 8.83 0.38
N CYS A 83 -0.64 8.42 0.53
CA CYS A 83 -1.79 9.28 0.23
C CYS A 83 -1.80 10.56 1.08
N GLU A 84 -1.60 10.46 2.40
CA GLU A 84 -1.56 11.63 3.28
C GLU A 84 -0.43 12.60 2.89
N THR A 85 0.75 12.07 2.55
CA THR A 85 1.90 12.89 2.11
C THR A 85 1.62 13.63 0.80
N VAL A 86 1.03 12.96 -0.19
CA VAL A 86 0.69 13.58 -1.47
C VAL A 86 -0.37 14.68 -1.30
N LEU A 87 -1.36 14.48 -0.41
CA LEU A 87 -2.33 15.53 -0.07
C LEU A 87 -1.64 16.76 0.52
N VAL A 88 -0.73 16.57 1.47
CA VAL A 88 0.00 17.67 2.11
C VAL A 88 0.81 18.46 1.08
N VAL A 89 1.46 17.80 0.12
CA VAL A 89 2.20 18.48 -0.95
C VAL A 89 1.29 19.35 -1.81
N PHE A 90 0.10 18.86 -2.18
CA PHE A 90 -0.85 19.67 -2.93
C PHE A 90 -1.37 20.86 -2.13
N MET A 91 -1.64 20.68 -0.84
CA MET A 91 -2.06 21.78 0.04
C MET A 91 -0.99 22.87 0.15
N ILE A 92 0.29 22.49 0.28
CA ILE A 92 1.41 23.44 0.31
C ILE A 92 1.49 24.23 -1.01
N ARG A 93 1.36 23.56 -2.16
CA ARG A 93 1.40 24.23 -3.46
C ARG A 93 0.27 25.25 -3.62
N ASP A 94 -0.94 24.89 -3.22
CA ASP A 94 -2.11 25.76 -3.36
C ASP A 94 -1.99 26.99 -2.42
N GLU A 95 -1.47 26.80 -1.19
CA GLU A 95 -1.19 27.89 -0.25
C GLU A 95 -0.14 28.88 -0.80
N LEU A 96 0.95 28.36 -1.39
CA LEU A 96 1.99 29.20 -2.00
C LEU A 96 1.46 29.99 -3.21
N ALA A 97 0.58 29.39 -4.02
CA ALA A 97 -0.06 30.09 -5.13
C ALA A 97 -0.93 31.26 -4.62
N TRP A 98 -1.69 31.03 -3.55
CA TRP A 98 -2.52 32.08 -2.92
C TRP A 98 -1.66 33.23 -2.35
N GLN A 99 -0.53 32.94 -1.72
CA GLN A 99 0.38 33.98 -1.22
C GLN A 99 0.97 34.82 -2.35
N ARG A 100 1.34 34.20 -3.48
CA ARG A 100 1.86 34.91 -4.65
C ARG A 100 0.87 35.92 -5.21
N GLU A 101 -0.40 35.53 -5.33
CA GLU A 101 -1.45 36.41 -5.86
C GLU A 101 -1.75 37.59 -4.93
N ASN A 102 -1.72 37.39 -3.62
CA ASN A 102 -1.98 38.47 -2.65
C ASN A 102 -0.80 39.43 -2.48
N THR A 103 0.43 38.95 -2.61
CA THR A 103 1.61 39.84 -2.61
C THR A 103 1.59 40.76 -3.83
N GLN A 104 1.18 40.28 -5.01
CA GLN A 104 1.06 41.11 -6.23
C GLN A 104 0.00 42.21 -6.12
N LYS A 105 -1.07 41.99 -5.34
CA LYS A 105 -2.11 43.02 -5.12
C LYS A 105 -1.69 44.14 -4.17
N ARG A 106 -0.60 43.96 -3.42
CA ARG A 106 -0.09 44.93 -2.42
C ARG A 106 1.09 45.76 -2.93
N ALA A 107 1.65 45.41 -4.09
CA ALA A 107 2.71 46.16 -4.78
C ALA A 107 2.10 47.05 -5.85
#